data_AF-A0A954EFR0-F1
#
_entry.id   AF-A0A954EFR0-F1
#
_cell.length_a   1.000
_cell.length_b   1.000
_cell.length_c   1.000
_cell.angle_alpha   90.00
_cell.angle_beta   90.00
_cell.angle_gamma   90.00
#
_symmetry.space_group_name_H-M   'P 1'
#
loop_
_entity.id
_entity.type
_entity.pdbx_description
1 polymer ?
#
loop_
_entity_poly.entity_id
_entity_poly.type
_entity_poly.pdbx_seq_one_letter_code
_entity_poly.pdbx_strand_id
1 'polypeptide(L)'
;SRSLMMFSQDEGQSWSEPRDTPWGLTGDRHMGVYAPDGRLVIAFRDQAINSPTRGHFVAWVGKYEDISKSQPGDYRIKLLHSHAQRVSDCGYPGMELLPDGTIVATTYIKYQPGPEKHSVVSTRFKLAETDALARNKSGE
;
A
#
# COMPACT_ATOMS: atom_id res chain seq x y z
N SER A 1 -7.59 15.17 2.34
CA SER A 1 -8.78 14.36 2.66
C SER A 1 -8.32 12.96 3.04
N ARG A 2 -9.16 12.21 3.76
CA ARG A 2 -8.96 10.77 3.92
C ARG A 2 -9.55 10.05 2.70
N SER A 3 -9.02 8.89 2.36
CA SER A 3 -9.68 8.01 1.39
C SER A 3 -10.88 7.33 2.05
N LEU A 4 -11.84 6.92 1.22
CA LEU A 4 -13.06 6.28 1.66
C LEU A 4 -13.02 4.78 1.30
N MET A 5 -13.72 3.99 2.10
CA MET A 5 -13.98 2.57 1.86
C MET A 5 -15.47 2.29 1.98
N MET A 6 -15.92 1.31 1.21
CA MET A 6 -17.26 0.74 1.22
C MET A 6 -17.14 -0.78 1.13
N PHE A 7 -18.17 -1.48 1.57
CA PHE A 7 -18.20 -2.95 1.58
C PHE A 7 -19.41 -3.45 0.83
N SER A 8 -19.22 -4.51 0.05
CA SER A 8 -20.29 -5.31 -0.53
C SER A 8 -20.21 -6.73 0.05
N GLN A 9 -21.37 -7.34 0.27
CA GLN A 9 -21.51 -8.73 0.73
C GLN A 9 -22.25 -9.59 -0.31
N ASP A 10 -22.54 -9.04 -1.49
CA ASP A 10 -23.38 -9.60 -2.53
C ASP A 10 -22.76 -9.44 -3.93
N GLU A 11 -21.42 -9.55 -3.98
CA GLU A 11 -20.62 -9.49 -5.20
C GLU A 11 -20.77 -8.17 -5.98
N GLY A 12 -20.97 -7.07 -5.26
CA GLY A 12 -20.99 -5.72 -5.80
C GLY A 12 -22.38 -5.21 -6.21
N GLN A 13 -23.45 -5.95 -5.91
CA GLN A 13 -24.83 -5.51 -6.18
C GLN A 13 -25.26 -4.37 -5.26
N SER A 14 -24.92 -4.44 -3.97
CA SER A 14 -25.14 -3.37 -3.00
C SER A 14 -23.87 -3.03 -2.22
N TRP A 15 -23.83 -1.80 -1.71
CA TRP A 15 -22.69 -1.27 -0.99
C TRP A 15 -23.13 -0.54 0.27
N SER A 16 -22.32 -0.64 1.33
CA SER A 16 -22.47 0.17 2.53
C SER A 16 -22.24 1.66 2.23
N GLU A 17 -22.74 2.55 3.09
CA GLU A 17 -22.34 3.95 3.07
C GLU A 17 -20.80 4.11 3.12
N PRO A 18 -20.22 5.07 2.37
CA PRO A 18 -18.79 5.35 2.42
C PRO A 18 -18.36 5.83 3.80
N ARG A 19 -17.23 5.31 4.28
CA ARG A 19 -16.58 5.76 5.51
C ARG A 19 -15.07 5.87 5.33
N ASP A 20 -14.41 6.60 6.23
CA ASP A 20 -12.96 6.75 6.19
C ASP A 20 -12.23 5.40 6.26
N THR A 21 -11.23 5.21 5.40
CA THR A 21 -10.24 4.14 5.56
C THR A 21 -9.44 4.32 6.86
N PRO A 22 -8.83 3.25 7.42
CA PRO A 22 -7.75 3.42 8.39
C PRO A 22 -6.73 4.48 7.95
N TRP A 23 -6.16 5.21 8.91
CA TRP A 23 -5.16 6.23 8.59
C TRP A 23 -3.98 5.66 7.80
N GLY A 24 -3.53 4.45 8.16
CA GLY A 24 -2.46 3.73 7.46
C GLY A 24 -2.77 3.39 6.00
N LEU A 25 -4.05 3.36 5.62
CA LEU A 25 -4.53 3.13 4.25
C LEU A 25 -4.98 4.41 3.56
N THR A 26 -4.79 5.60 4.16
CA THR A 26 -5.18 6.86 3.52
C THR A 26 -4.29 7.15 2.31
N GLY A 27 -4.87 7.09 1.11
CA GLY A 27 -4.12 7.18 -0.13
C GLY A 27 -4.97 7.08 -1.40
N ASP A 28 -4.32 6.89 -2.53
CA ASP A 28 -4.98 6.70 -3.82
C ASP A 28 -4.52 5.39 -4.50
N ARG A 29 -5.38 4.82 -5.35
CA ARG A 29 -5.07 3.72 -6.29
C ARG A 29 -4.71 2.38 -5.62
N HIS A 30 -5.39 2.03 -4.55
CA HIS A 30 -5.15 0.78 -3.82
C HIS A 30 -5.30 -0.45 -4.72
N MET A 31 -4.30 -1.33 -4.67
CA MET A 31 -4.36 -2.70 -5.19
C MET A 31 -3.72 -3.62 -4.16
N GLY A 32 -4.28 -4.81 -3.98
CA GLY A 32 -3.74 -5.74 -2.98
C GLY A 32 -3.91 -7.20 -3.33
N VAL A 33 -3.19 -8.02 -2.58
CA VAL A 33 -3.24 -9.48 -2.62
C VAL A 33 -3.39 -10.02 -1.20
N TYR A 34 -4.01 -11.19 -1.07
CA TYR A 34 -3.94 -11.96 0.16
C TYR A 34 -2.66 -12.80 0.17
N ALA A 35 -1.88 -12.71 1.23
CA ALA A 35 -0.75 -13.59 1.48
C ALA A 35 -1.23 -14.95 2.06
N PRO A 36 -0.41 -16.01 1.98
CA PRO A 36 -0.79 -17.34 2.47
C PRO A 36 -1.13 -17.41 3.97
N ASP A 37 -0.66 -16.46 4.77
CA ASP A 37 -0.95 -16.36 6.21
C ASP A 37 -2.25 -15.60 6.54
N GLY A 38 -3.03 -15.22 5.52
CA GLY A 38 -4.31 -14.53 5.64
C GLY A 38 -4.22 -13.01 5.73
N ARG A 39 -3.01 -12.42 5.73
CA ARG A 39 -2.85 -10.96 5.69
C ARG A 39 -3.07 -10.40 4.29
N LEU A 40 -3.65 -9.22 4.22
CA LEU A 40 -3.72 -8.37 3.04
C LEU A 40 -2.45 -7.54 2.93
N VAL A 41 -1.91 -7.47 1.72
CA VAL A 41 -0.83 -6.55 1.35
C VAL A 41 -1.35 -5.62 0.26
N ILE A 42 -1.59 -4.36 0.63
CA ILE A 42 -2.22 -3.36 -0.24
C ILE A 42 -1.19 -2.30 -0.60
N ALA A 43 -0.79 -2.23 -1.87
CA ALA A 43 0.05 -1.17 -2.39
C ALA A 43 -0.78 0.00 -2.93
N PHE A 44 -0.28 1.21 -2.71
CA PHE A 44 -0.98 2.45 -3.07
C PHE A 44 -0.02 3.65 -3.03
N ARG A 45 -0.49 4.80 -3.52
CA ARG A 45 0.19 6.08 -3.29
C ARG A 45 -0.26 6.67 -1.96
N ASP A 46 0.67 6.90 -1.05
CA ASP A 46 0.37 7.55 0.23
C ASP A 46 -0.06 9.00 0.04
N GLN A 47 -1.22 9.38 0.58
CA GLN A 47 -1.73 10.75 0.53
C GLN A 47 -2.14 11.28 1.90
N ALA A 48 -1.86 10.54 2.97
CA ALA A 48 -2.18 10.95 4.31
C ALA A 48 -1.49 12.29 4.65
N ILE A 49 -2.28 13.23 5.16
CA ILE A 49 -1.79 14.56 5.55
C ILE A 49 -0.72 14.37 6.64
N ASN A 50 0.42 15.03 6.52
CA ASN A 50 1.56 14.90 7.45
C ASN A 50 2.19 13.50 7.52
N SER A 51 1.85 12.58 6.61
CA SER A 51 2.58 11.31 6.52
C SER A 51 4.01 11.58 6.04
N PRO A 52 5.04 10.99 6.69
CA PRO A 52 6.43 11.14 6.26
C PRO A 52 6.69 10.51 4.88
N THR A 53 5.71 9.76 4.35
CA THR A 53 5.79 9.11 3.04
C THR A 53 4.79 9.62 2.02
N ARG A 54 4.15 10.78 2.28
CA ARG A 54 3.19 11.38 1.34
C ARG A 54 3.79 11.53 -0.07
N GLY A 55 3.08 11.04 -1.08
CA GLY A 55 3.48 11.03 -2.49
C GLY A 55 4.44 9.90 -2.88
N HIS A 56 4.71 8.97 -1.99
CA HIS A 56 5.53 7.80 -2.28
C HIS A 56 4.68 6.56 -2.49
N PHE A 57 5.30 5.57 -3.14
CA PHE A 57 4.69 4.28 -3.33
C PHE A 57 4.94 3.40 -2.11
N VAL A 58 3.87 3.01 -1.45
CA VAL A 58 3.91 2.29 -0.18
C VAL A 58 3.04 1.04 -0.25
N ALA A 59 3.24 0.13 0.70
CA ALA A 59 2.30 -0.94 0.99
C ALA A 59 1.87 -0.90 2.46
N TRP A 60 0.63 -1.29 2.70
CA TRP A 60 0.07 -1.55 4.03
C TRP A 60 -0.11 -3.06 4.20
N VAL A 61 0.22 -3.56 5.39
CA VAL A 61 0.08 -4.97 5.76
C VAL A 61 -0.83 -5.05 6.99
N GLY A 62 -1.83 -5.93 6.94
CA GLY A 62 -2.75 -6.19 8.04
C GLY A 62 -3.82 -7.18 7.61
N LYS A 63 -4.88 -7.35 8.40
CA LYS A 63 -5.99 -8.25 8.08
C LYS A 63 -7.22 -7.51 7.57
N TYR A 64 -8.14 -8.24 6.95
CA TYR A 64 -9.42 -7.67 6.53
C TYR A 64 -10.20 -7.08 7.71
N GLU A 65 -10.12 -7.71 8.89
CA GLU A 65 -10.77 -7.23 10.11
C GLU A 65 -10.23 -5.85 10.53
N ASP A 66 -8.97 -5.54 10.25
CA ASP A 66 -8.41 -4.23 10.54
C ASP A 66 -9.06 -3.16 9.65
N ILE A 67 -9.30 -3.48 8.38
CA ILE A 67 -10.01 -2.59 7.46
C ILE A 67 -11.46 -2.41 7.92
N SER A 68 -12.17 -3.51 8.20
CA SER A 68 -13.59 -3.46 8.56
C SER A 68 -13.86 -2.80 9.91
N LYS A 69 -12.89 -2.83 10.84
CA LYS A 69 -12.97 -2.19 12.16
C LYS A 69 -12.17 -0.88 12.26
N SER A 70 -11.71 -0.35 11.13
CA SER A 70 -10.92 0.88 11.05
C SER A 70 -9.65 0.89 11.94
N GLN A 71 -9.01 -0.27 12.10
CA GLN A 71 -7.77 -0.44 12.89
C GLN A 71 -6.52 -0.15 12.05
N PRO A 72 -5.37 0.13 12.70
CA PRO A 72 -4.14 0.55 12.01
C PRO A 72 -3.53 -0.49 11.06
N GLY A 73 -3.83 -1.78 11.22
CA GLY A 73 -3.06 -2.88 10.61
C GLY A 73 -1.75 -3.15 11.33
N ASP A 74 -0.92 -4.04 10.77
CA ASP A 74 0.34 -4.46 11.37
C ASP A 74 1.44 -3.41 11.17
N TYR A 75 1.70 -3.01 9.91
CA TYR A 75 2.73 -2.02 9.57
C TYR A 75 2.60 -1.51 8.12
N ARG A 76 3.42 -0.50 7.78
CA ARG A 76 3.57 0.02 6.41
C ARG A 76 5.01 -0.13 5.90
N ILE A 77 5.14 -0.35 4.60
CA ILE A 77 6.40 -0.47 3.88
C ILE A 77 6.51 0.68 2.89
N LYS A 78 7.60 1.45 2.94
CA LYS A 78 7.93 2.40 1.87
C LYS A 78 8.63 1.64 0.74
N LEU A 79 7.85 1.18 -0.25
CA LEU A 79 8.36 0.35 -1.33
C LEU A 79 9.32 1.12 -2.25
N LEU A 80 8.93 2.33 -2.68
CA LEU A 80 9.75 3.18 -3.53
C LEU A 80 9.62 4.64 -3.12
N HIS A 81 10.74 5.34 -3.14
CA HIS A 81 10.78 6.79 -3.00
C HIS A 81 10.47 7.44 -4.35
N SER A 82 9.58 8.43 -4.36
CA SER A 82 9.26 9.23 -5.56
C SER A 82 10.03 10.54 -5.54
N HIS A 83 10.75 10.82 -6.62
CA HIS A 83 11.42 12.10 -6.85
C HIS A 83 10.59 13.05 -7.73
N ALA A 84 9.30 12.79 -7.92
CA ALA A 84 8.42 13.66 -8.71
C ALA A 84 8.20 15.00 -8.02
N GLN A 85 8.35 16.10 -8.75
CA GLN A 85 8.02 17.45 -8.23
C GLN A 85 6.53 17.56 -7.88
N ARG A 86 5.66 16.97 -8.71
CA ARG A 86 4.25 16.79 -8.40
C ARG A 86 4.11 15.56 -7.49
N VAL A 87 3.91 15.80 -6.20
CA VAL A 87 3.78 14.76 -5.15
C VAL A 87 2.70 13.71 -5.48
N SER A 88 1.66 14.08 -6.23
CA SER A 88 0.58 13.16 -6.64
C SER A 88 0.86 12.35 -7.92
N ASP A 89 2.05 12.47 -8.51
CA ASP A 89 2.39 11.88 -9.81
C ASP A 89 3.20 10.58 -9.67
N CYS A 90 2.54 9.54 -9.16
CA CYS A 90 3.03 8.16 -9.08
C CYS A 90 1.90 7.18 -8.71
N GLY A 91 2.19 5.89 -8.66
CA GLY A 91 1.44 4.97 -7.79
C GLY A 91 0.13 4.47 -8.38
N TYR A 92 0.14 4.01 -9.64
CA TYR A 92 -0.84 3.05 -10.14
C TYR A 92 -0.22 1.65 -10.02
N PRO A 93 -0.58 0.85 -9.01
CA PRO A 93 0.02 -0.45 -8.77
C PRO A 93 -0.56 -1.57 -9.63
N GLY A 94 0.27 -2.54 -9.95
CA GLY A 94 -0.11 -3.94 -10.15
C GLY A 94 0.52 -4.78 -9.04
N MET A 95 -0.24 -5.71 -8.48
CA MET A 95 0.20 -6.60 -7.39
C MET A 95 0.03 -8.05 -7.81
N GLU A 96 1.05 -8.87 -7.56
CA GLU A 96 1.03 -10.30 -7.85
C GLU A 96 1.65 -11.07 -6.67
N LEU A 97 1.05 -12.19 -6.28
CA LEU A 97 1.63 -13.14 -5.34
C LEU A 97 2.14 -14.36 -6.12
N LEU A 98 3.45 -14.59 -6.07
CA LEU A 98 4.08 -15.74 -6.73
C LEU A 98 3.94 -17.02 -5.87
N PRO A 99 4.04 -18.22 -6.48
CA PRO A 99 3.87 -19.49 -5.77
C PRO A 99 4.84 -19.72 -4.60
N ASP A 100 6.01 -19.06 -4.60
CA ASP A 100 7.01 -19.18 -3.53
C ASP A 100 6.80 -18.17 -2.37
N GLY A 101 5.67 -17.46 -2.38
CA GLY A 101 5.31 -16.44 -1.41
C GLY A 101 5.92 -15.05 -1.67
N THR A 102 6.65 -14.85 -2.77
CA THR A 102 7.12 -13.50 -3.16
C THR A 102 5.97 -12.64 -3.65
N ILE A 103 5.84 -11.45 -3.08
CA ILE A 103 4.94 -10.40 -3.56
C ILE A 103 5.70 -9.52 -4.53
N VAL A 104 5.13 -9.27 -5.71
CA VAL A 104 5.64 -8.34 -6.71
C VAL A 104 4.72 -7.14 -6.79
N ALA A 105 5.26 -5.94 -6.53
CA ALA A 105 4.53 -4.68 -6.64
C ALA A 105 5.14 -3.83 -7.76
N THR A 106 4.36 -3.56 -8.81
CA THR A 106 4.81 -2.81 -9.99
C THR A 106 4.08 -1.49 -10.09
N THR A 107 4.77 -0.39 -10.38
CA THR A 107 4.13 0.91 -10.62
C THR A 107 4.96 1.80 -11.54
N TYR A 108 4.37 2.88 -12.05
CA TYR A 108 5.16 3.99 -12.60
C TYR A 108 5.56 4.97 -11.49
N ILE A 109 6.78 5.50 -11.57
CA ILE A 109 7.32 6.44 -10.58
C ILE A 109 8.47 7.25 -11.18
N LYS A 110 8.66 8.49 -10.71
CA LYS A 110 9.91 9.23 -10.92
C LYS A 110 10.98 8.64 -10.01
N TYR A 111 11.66 7.61 -10.50
CA TYR A 111 12.52 6.71 -9.72
C TYR A 111 13.82 7.36 -9.24
N GLN A 112 14.36 8.32 -10.00
CA GLN A 112 15.60 9.03 -9.66
C GLN A 112 15.47 10.54 -9.92
N PRO A 113 16.30 11.38 -9.28
CA PRO A 113 16.44 12.79 -9.63
C PRO A 113 16.88 13.00 -11.08
N GLY A 114 16.88 14.26 -11.55
CA GLY A 114 17.39 14.63 -12.88
C GLY A 114 16.31 14.70 -13.98
N PRO A 115 16.72 14.87 -15.25
CA PRO A 115 15.80 15.18 -16.35
C PRO A 115 14.94 13.99 -16.81
N GLU A 116 15.32 12.77 -16.45
CA GLU A 116 14.61 11.56 -16.89
C GLU A 116 13.14 11.56 -16.46
N LYS A 117 12.26 10.96 -17.25
CA LYS A 117 10.84 10.87 -16.90
C LYS A 117 10.58 9.69 -15.95
N HIS A 118 9.31 9.35 -15.76
CA HIS A 118 8.92 8.20 -14.96
C HIS A 118 9.40 6.89 -15.58
N SER A 119 9.70 5.94 -14.72
CA SER A 119 10.01 4.55 -15.06
C SER A 119 8.90 3.64 -14.53
N VAL A 120 8.68 2.51 -15.20
CA VAL A 120 7.94 1.40 -14.60
C VAL A 120 8.92 0.57 -13.78
N VAL A 121 8.65 0.41 -12.50
CA VAL A 121 9.54 -0.23 -11.53
C VAL A 121 8.76 -1.30 -10.77
N SER A 122 9.38 -2.48 -10.61
CA SER A 122 8.86 -3.57 -9.78
C SER A 122 9.73 -3.74 -8.54
N THR A 123 9.10 -3.86 -7.37
CA THR A 123 9.74 -4.36 -6.15
C THR A 123 9.28 -5.79 -5.88
N ARG A 124 10.14 -6.57 -5.23
CA ARG A 124 9.87 -7.96 -4.86
C ARG A 124 10.27 -8.16 -3.40
N PHE A 125 9.39 -8.74 -2.60
CA PHE A 125 9.64 -8.96 -1.18
C PHE A 125 8.81 -10.14 -0.66
N LYS A 126 9.22 -10.73 0.45
CA LYS A 126 8.44 -11.71 1.23
C LYS A 126 8.03 -11.09 2.56
N LEU A 127 6.84 -11.45 3.06
CA LEU A 127 6.38 -10.94 4.35
C LEU A 127 7.33 -11.30 5.50
N ALA A 128 7.99 -12.46 5.45
CA ALA A 128 8.98 -12.84 6.45
C ALA A 128 10.13 -11.81 6.58
N GLU A 129 10.54 -11.17 5.48
CA GLU A 129 11.58 -10.14 5.46
C GLU A 129 11.08 -8.85 6.11
N THR A 130 9.87 -8.42 5.74
CA THR A 130 9.29 -7.18 6.26
C THR A 130 8.84 -7.31 7.71
N ASP A 131 8.41 -8.51 8.13
CA ASP A 131 8.11 -8.84 9.53
C ASP A 131 9.36 -8.75 10.40
N ALA A 132 10.51 -9.26 9.91
CA ALA A 132 11.78 -9.15 10.63
C ALA A 132 12.21 -7.69 10.79
N LEU A 133 12.08 -6.88 9.72
CA LEU A 133 12.38 -5.45 9.77
C LEU A 133 11.45 -4.68 10.71
N ALA A 134 10.16 -5.00 10.72
CA ALA A 134 9.19 -4.36 11.59
C ALA A 134 9.49 -4.65 13.08
N ARG A 135 9.78 -5.91 13.43
CA ARG A 135 10.15 -6.28 14.80
C ARG A 135 11.41 -5.57 15.29
N ASN A 136 12.43 -5.45 14.44
CA ASN A 136 13.68 -4.78 14.81
C ASN A 136 13.46 -3.28 15.11
N LYS A 137 12.52 -2.63 14.42
CA LYS A 137 12.15 -1.23 14.71
C LYS A 137 11.30 -1.05 15.97
N SER A 138 10.62 -2.09 16.44
CA SER A 138 9.81 -2.04 17.67
C SER A 138 10.63 -2.29 18.94
N GLY A 139 11.89 -2.73 18.79
CA GLY A 139 12.84 -2.95 19.90
C GLY A 139 13.82 -1.80 20.14
N GLU A 140 13.74 -0.72 19.37
CA GLU A 140 14.40 0.57 19.61
C GLU A 140 13.43 1.53 20.32
#